data_AF-A0A0B1ZG67-F1
#
_entry.id   AF-A0A0B1ZG67-F1
#
_cell.length_a   1.000
_cell.length_b   1.000
_cell.length_c   1.000
_cell.angle_alpha   90.00
_cell.angle_beta   90.00
_cell.angle_gamma   90.00
#
_symmetry.space_group_name_H-M   'P 1'
#
loop_
_entity.id
_entity.type
_entity.pdbx_description
1 polymer ?
#
loop_
_entity_poly.entity_id
_entity_poly.type
_entity_poly.pdbx_seq_one_letter_code
_entity_poly.pdbx_strand_id
1 'polypeptide(L)'
;VQAVSNSPDAPDRHELADAWSQATGRDHLDLPWFMVFSAWRLAAIVEGAWKLHVEGVVSSEYARGLEQDVPNLLEEAAALIEGPCR
;
A
#
# COMPACT_ATOMS: atom_id res chain seq x y z
N VAL A 1 -9.91 5.66 8.44
CA VAL A 1 -9.80 5.24 7.03
C VAL A 1 -9.54 3.73 6.93
N GLN A 2 -8.47 3.20 7.55
CA GLN A 2 -8.15 1.76 7.56
C GLN A 2 -9.30 0.85 8.06
N ALA A 3 -10.04 1.28 9.10
CA ALA A 3 -11.20 0.53 9.61
C ALA A 3 -12.33 0.30 8.58
N VAL A 4 -12.46 1.18 7.58
CA VAL A 4 -13.45 1.03 6.51
C VAL A 4 -12.90 0.14 5.40
N SER A 5 -11.63 0.33 5.03
CA SER A 5 -10.96 -0.45 3.98
C SER A 5 -10.69 -1.91 4.37
N ASN A 6 -10.60 -2.21 5.66
CA ASN A 6 -10.34 -3.56 6.18
C ASN A 6 -11.64 -4.33 6.52
N SER A 7 -12.81 -3.75 6.24
CA SER A 7 -14.09 -4.45 6.42
C SER A 7 -14.21 -5.59 5.39
N PRO A 8 -14.72 -6.77 5.76
CA PRO A 8 -15.01 -7.84 4.79
C PRO A 8 -16.08 -7.42 3.76
N ASP A 9 -16.90 -6.42 4.08
CA ASP A 9 -17.90 -5.85 3.18
C ASP A 9 -17.34 -4.73 2.29
N ALA A 10 -16.04 -4.41 2.42
CA ALA A 10 -15.41 -3.41 1.57
C ALA A 10 -15.27 -3.96 0.14
N PRO A 11 -15.60 -3.17 -0.90
CA PRO A 11 -15.37 -3.58 -2.28
C PRO A 11 -13.89 -3.83 -2.54
N ASP A 12 -13.59 -4.81 -3.41
CA ASP A 12 -12.23 -5.03 -3.86
C ASP A 12 -11.72 -3.81 -4.65
N ARG A 13 -10.41 -3.61 -4.63
CA ARG A 13 -9.74 -2.53 -5.35
C ARG A 13 -10.06 -2.50 -6.85
N HIS A 14 -10.24 -3.65 -7.49
CA HIS A 14 -10.59 -3.73 -8.90
C HIS A 14 -12.04 -3.29 -9.13
N GLU A 15 -12.96 -3.65 -8.23
CA GLU A 15 -14.36 -3.22 -8.31
C GLU A 15 -14.48 -1.69 -8.19
N LEU A 16 -13.67 -1.09 -7.31
CA LEU A 16 -13.60 0.37 -7.18
C LEU A 16 -13.00 1.04 -8.42
N ALA A 17 -11.95 0.45 -9.01
CA ALA A 17 -11.32 0.96 -10.21
C ALA A 17 -12.26 0.86 -11.43
N ASP A 18 -12.99 -0.24 -11.56
CA ASP A 18 -14.02 -0.45 -12.58
C ASP A 18 -15.15 0.60 -12.45
N ALA A 19 -15.68 0.80 -11.24
CA ALA A 19 -16.73 1.78 -10.99
C ALA A 19 -16.26 3.22 -11.31
N TRP A 20 -15.02 3.55 -10.93
CA TRP A 20 -14.41 4.83 -11.27
C TRP A 20 -14.21 5.00 -12.79
N SER A 21 -13.77 3.93 -13.47
CA SER A 21 -13.57 3.94 -14.92
C SER A 21 -14.88 4.19 -15.65
N GLN A 22 -15.95 3.48 -15.27
CA GLN A 22 -17.30 3.67 -15.81
C GLN A 22 -17.82 5.09 -15.59
N ALA A 23 -17.61 5.67 -14.40
CA ALA A 23 -18.09 7.00 -14.07
C ALA A 23 -17.32 8.12 -14.79
N THR A 24 -16.04 7.92 -15.11
CA THR A 24 -15.15 8.97 -15.63
C THR A 24 -14.76 8.83 -17.09
N GLY A 25 -15.03 7.66 -17.69
CA GLY A 25 -14.58 7.30 -19.04
C GLY A 25 -13.07 7.14 -19.18
N ARG A 26 -12.33 7.02 -18.07
CA ARG A 26 -10.87 6.83 -18.04
C ARG A 26 -10.53 5.38 -17.74
N ASP A 27 -9.55 4.86 -18.45
CA ASP A 27 -9.06 3.51 -18.24
C ASP A 27 -8.10 3.43 -17.04
N HIS A 28 -7.93 2.22 -16.49
CA HIS A 28 -7.09 1.91 -15.34
C HIS A 28 -6.17 0.68 -15.58
N LEU A 29 -5.85 0.34 -16.84
CA LEU A 29 -4.94 -0.78 -17.17
C LEU A 29 -3.59 -0.71 -16.44
N ASP A 30 -3.08 0.48 -16.17
CA ASP A 30 -1.80 0.68 -15.45
C ASP A 30 -1.94 0.63 -13.92
N LEU A 31 -3.11 0.23 -13.38
CA LEU A 31 -3.35 0.12 -11.94
C LEU A 31 -2.25 -0.68 -11.20
N PRO A 32 -1.73 -1.82 -11.70
CA PRO A 32 -0.63 -2.53 -11.05
C PRO A 32 0.61 -1.66 -10.86
N TRP A 33 0.96 -0.83 -11.84
CA TRP A 33 2.11 0.09 -11.74
C TRP A 33 1.91 1.08 -10.59
N PHE A 34 0.72 1.70 -10.51
CA PHE A 34 0.41 2.67 -9.44
C PHE A 34 0.38 2.03 -8.07
N MET A 35 -0.06 0.77 -7.96
CA MET A 35 -0.04 0.01 -6.71
C MET A 35 1.39 -0.26 -6.25
N VAL A 36 2.23 -0.79 -7.15
CA VAL A 36 3.66 -1.02 -6.87
C VAL A 36 4.33 0.28 -6.45
N PHE A 37 4.15 1.35 -7.23
CA PHE A 37 4.70 2.68 -6.91
C PHE A 37 4.25 3.19 -5.54
N SER A 38 2.96 3.01 -5.20
CA SER A 38 2.40 3.44 -3.91
C SER A 38 2.99 2.65 -2.75
N ALA A 39 3.16 1.33 -2.90
CA ALA A 39 3.79 0.48 -1.89
C ALA A 39 5.26 0.87 -1.66
N TRP A 40 6.05 1.06 -2.72
CA TRP A 40 7.42 1.56 -2.62
C TRP A 40 7.52 2.92 -1.95
N ARG A 41 6.65 3.86 -2.35
CA ARG A 41 6.60 5.20 -1.75
C ARG A 41 6.25 5.12 -0.26
N LEU A 42 5.29 4.27 0.12
CA LEU A 42 4.90 4.11 1.52
C LEU A 42 6.03 3.47 2.33
N ALA A 43 6.71 2.43 1.80
CA ALA A 43 7.85 1.79 2.44
C ALA A 43 8.96 2.81 2.74
N ALA A 44 9.29 3.71 1.81
CA ALA A 44 10.28 4.76 2.04
C ALA A 44 9.88 5.76 3.14
N ILE A 45 8.59 6.11 3.23
CA ILE A 45 8.06 6.99 4.29
C ILE A 45 8.17 6.29 5.65
N VAL A 46 7.77 5.03 5.72
CA VAL A 46 7.78 4.22 6.94
C VAL A 46 9.21 3.97 7.42
N GLU A 47 10.14 3.68 6.52
CA GLU A 47 11.58 3.51 6.83
C GLU A 47 12.17 4.78 7.47
N GLY A 48 11.81 5.96 6.95
CA GLY A 48 12.20 7.23 7.55
C GLY A 48 11.68 7.40 8.98
N ALA A 49 10.45 6.96 9.26
CA ALA A 49 9.86 6.99 10.59
C ALA A 49 10.48 5.93 11.53
N TRP A 50 10.79 4.74 11.02
CA TRP A 50 11.52 3.69 11.75
C TRP A 50 12.90 4.18 12.19
N LYS A 51 13.65 4.84 11.29
CA LYS A 51 14.95 5.43 11.63
C LYS A 51 14.86 6.40 12.81
N LEU A 52 13.86 7.29 12.82
CA LEU A 52 13.64 8.22 13.93
C LEU A 52 13.32 7.51 15.25
N HIS A 53 12.66 6.35 15.19
CA HIS A 53 12.43 5.49 16.35
C HIS A 53 13.72 4.89 16.88
N VAL A 54 14.55 4.30 15.99
CA VAL A 54 15.86 3.73 16.33
C VAL A 54 16.80 4.78 16.93
N GLU A 55 16.74 6.02 16.45
CA GLU A 55 17.49 7.16 16.99
C GLU A 55 16.90 7.72 18.30
N GLY A 56 15.79 7.18 18.79
CA GLY A 56 15.14 7.59 20.05
C GLY A 56 14.39 8.93 19.97
N VAL A 57 14.17 9.47 18.77
CA VAL A 57 13.46 10.73 18.54
C VAL A 57 11.94 10.56 18.70
N VAL A 58 11.42 9.37 18.38
CA VAL A 58 9.99 9.01 18.48
C VAL A 58 9.83 7.70 19.22
N SER A 59 8.95 7.62 20.23
CA SER A 59 8.79 6.43 21.09
C SER A 59 7.37 5.84 21.11
N SER A 60 6.58 6.01 20.04
CA SER A 60 5.21 5.50 20.00
C SER A 60 5.17 4.00 19.74
N GLU A 61 4.10 3.33 20.22
CA GLU A 61 3.86 1.91 19.96
C GLU A 61 3.73 1.60 18.47
N TYR A 62 3.15 2.53 17.70
CA TYR A 62 3.10 2.48 16.24
C TYR A 62 4.50 2.46 15.62
N ALA A 63 5.43 3.26 16.13
CA ALA A 63 6.79 3.36 15.58
C ALA A 63 7.59 2.05 15.74
N ARG A 64 7.26 1.23 16.74
CA ARG A 64 7.89 -0.08 16.96
C ARG A 64 7.51 -1.13 15.91
N GLY A 65 6.29 -1.06 15.36
CA GLY A 65 5.81 -1.99 14.33
C GLY A 65 6.38 -1.72 12.93
N LEU A 66 7.03 -0.57 12.73
CA LEU A 66 7.48 -0.12 11.42
C LEU A 66 8.62 -0.98 10.85
N GLU A 67 9.40 -1.63 11.72
CA GLU A 67 10.45 -2.58 11.31
C GLU A 67 9.87 -3.72 10.46
N GLN A 68 8.67 -4.19 10.80
CA GLN A 68 7.99 -5.27 10.08
C GLN A 68 7.17 -4.73 8.90
N ASP A 69 6.65 -3.50 8.99
CA ASP A 69 5.81 -2.92 7.94
C ASP A 69 6.58 -2.64 6.65
N VAL A 70 7.85 -2.23 6.72
CA VAL A 70 8.67 -1.94 5.52
C VAL A 70 8.88 -3.19 4.66
N PRO A 71 9.37 -4.32 5.19
CA PRO A 71 9.46 -5.58 4.42
C PRO A 71 8.11 -6.03 3.86
N ASN A 72 7.04 -5.99 4.66
CA ASN A 72 5.72 -6.43 4.22
C ASN A 72 5.21 -5.66 2.99
N LEU A 73 5.40 -4.33 2.96
CA LEU A 73 5.03 -3.50 1.83
C LEU A 73 5.82 -3.84 0.55
N LEU A 74 7.10 -4.19 0.70
CA LEU A 74 7.94 -4.55 -0.44
C LEU A 74 7.62 -5.96 -0.95
N GLU A 75 7.27 -6.90 -0.06
CA GLU A 75 6.79 -8.23 -0.43
C GLU A 75 5.44 -8.15 -1.18
N GLU A 76 4.51 -7.31 -0.72
CA GLU A 76 3.25 -7.05 -1.43
C GLU A 76 3.52 -6.45 -2.82
N ALA A 77 4.45 -5.49 -2.93
CA ALA A 77 4.85 -4.92 -4.20
C ALA A 77 5.46 -5.97 -5.15
N ALA A 78 6.31 -6.87 -4.63
CA ALA A 78 6.90 -7.95 -5.42
C ALA A 78 5.83 -8.92 -5.93
N ALA A 79 4.86 -9.29 -5.08
CA ALA A 79 3.75 -10.15 -5.48
C ALA A 79 2.89 -9.55 -6.60
N LEU A 80 2.77 -8.23 -6.67
CA LEU A 80 2.07 -7.53 -7.76
C LEU A 80 2.85 -7.54 -9.08
N ILE A 81 4.19 -7.58 -9.02
CA ILE A 81 5.06 -7.69 -10.19
C ILE A 81 5.08 -9.14 -10.71
N GLU A 82 5.10 -10.11 -9.81
CA GLU A 82 5.15 -11.55 -10.13
C GLU A 82 3.76 -12.15 -10.41
N GLY A 83 2.69 -11.41 -10.08
CA GLY A 83 1.30 -11.75 -10.34
C GLY A 83 1.00 -11.97 -11.83
N PRO A 84 -0.05 -12.74 -12.16
CA PRO A 84 -0.14 -13.45 -13.44
C PRO A 84 -0.09 -12.49 -14.61
N CYS A 85 0.82 -12.74 -15.56
CA CYS A 85 0.73 -12.21 -16.92
C CYS A 85 -0.72 -12.34 -17.39
N ARG A 86 -1.40 -11.20 -17.54
CA ARG A 86 -2.61 -11.07 -18.33
C ARG A 86 -2.32 -10.12 -19.48
#